data_AF-A0A832NJK4-F1
#
_entry.id   AF-A0A832NJK4-F1
#
_cell.length_a   1.000
_cell.length_b   1.000
_cell.length_c   1.000
_cell.angle_alpha   90.00
_cell.angle_beta   90.00
_cell.angle_gamma   90.00
#
_symmetry.space_group_name_H-M   'P 1'
#
loop_
_entity.id
_entity.type
_entity.pdbx_description
1 polymer ?
#
loop_
_entity_poly.entity_id
_entity_poly.type
_entity_poly.pdbx_seq_one_letter_code
_entity_poly.pdbx_strand_id
1 'polypeptide(L)'
;MTKLNFLLLKLVRWSGWPLLPVVLLFLLTGYIMDGRYGLSRLLDEKTALTWHRMLHLPLIILVLVHSVPAVYLAVQRWGWIKPRDEAGREN
;
A
#
# COMPACT_ATOMS: atom_id res chain seq x y z
N MET A 1 7.47 18.05 -15.22
CA MET A 1 7.21 16.72 -14.64
C MET A 1 7.58 15.67 -15.64
N THR A 2 8.47 14.74 -15.28
CA THR A 2 8.91 13.67 -16.19
C THR A 2 7.76 12.69 -16.45
N LYS A 3 7.77 11.96 -17.57
CA LYS A 3 6.77 10.91 -17.86
C LYS A 3 6.71 9.85 -16.74
N LEU A 4 7.85 9.58 -16.11
CA LEU A 4 7.99 8.69 -14.96
C LEU A 4 7.18 9.20 -13.75
N ASN A 5 7.31 10.49 -13.40
CA ASN A 5 6.57 11.08 -12.27
C ASN A 5 5.06 11.02 -12.49
N PHE A 6 4.60 11.23 -13.72
CA PHE A 6 3.19 11.10 -14.06
C PHE A 6 2.68 9.66 -13.87
N LEU A 7 3.46 8.66 -14.30
CA LEU A 7 3.12 7.25 -14.09
C LEU A 7 3.13 6.88 -12.61
N LEU A 8 4.14 7.29 -11.85
CA LEU A 8 4.24 7.07 -10.41
C LEU A 8 3.06 7.70 -9.65
N LEU A 9 2.68 8.93 -9.98
CA LEU A 9 1.51 9.59 -9.39
C LEU A 9 0.22 8.83 -9.69
N LYS A 10 0.07 8.33 -10.92
CA LYS A 10 -1.07 7.51 -11.30
C LYS A 10 -1.09 6.20 -10.53
N LEU A 11 0.06 5.53 -10.38
CA LEU A 11 0.19 4.31 -9.58
C LEU A 11 -0.16 4.53 -8.12
N VAL A 12 0.34 5.58 -7.47
CA VAL A 12 0.00 5.92 -6.08
C VAL A 12 -1.50 6.14 -5.93
N ARG A 13 -2.11 6.89 -6.84
CA ARG A 13 -3.55 7.20 -6.77
C ARG A 13 -4.42 5.98 -7.00
N TRP A 14 -4.05 5.09 -7.93
CA TRP A 14 -4.79 3.87 -8.20
C TRP A 14 -4.57 2.78 -7.15
N SER A 15 -3.37 2.66 -6.56
CA SER A 15 -3.06 1.68 -5.52
C SER A 15 -3.66 2.05 -4.16
N GLY A 16 -3.86 3.34 -3.87
CA GLY A 16 -4.47 3.78 -2.60
C GLY A 16 -5.91 3.29 -2.42
N TRP A 17 -6.71 3.26 -3.49
CA TRP A 17 -8.10 2.81 -3.45
C TRP A 17 -8.29 1.36 -3.01
N PRO A 18 -7.61 0.35 -3.58
CA PRO A 18 -7.68 -1.03 -3.12
C PRO A 18 -6.89 -1.26 -1.82
N LEU A 19 -5.86 -0.46 -1.53
CA LEU A 19 -5.09 -0.58 -0.28
C LEU A 19 -5.99 -0.32 0.95
N LEU A 20 -6.86 0.68 0.90
CA LEU A 20 -7.78 1.01 2.00
C LEU A 20 -8.68 -0.16 2.45
N PRO A 21 -9.52 -0.77 1.58
CA PRO A 21 -10.36 -1.90 1.98
C PRO A 21 -9.53 -3.13 2.35
N VAL A 22 -8.40 -3.39 1.68
CA VAL A 22 -7.54 -4.55 2.02
C VAL A 22 -6.95 -4.40 3.42
N VAL A 23 -6.44 -3.22 3.78
CA VAL A 23 -5.96 -2.92 5.14
C VAL A 23 -7.09 -3.09 6.15
N LEU A 24 -8.28 -2.55 5.87
CA LEU A 24 -9.41 -2.64 6.77
C LEU A 24 -9.83 -4.11 7.02
N LEU A 25 -9.93 -4.91 5.96
CA LEU A 25 -10.27 -6.34 6.05
C LEU A 25 -9.18 -7.14 6.79
N PHE A 26 -7.91 -6.81 6.55
CA PHE A 26 -6.78 -7.45 7.22
C PHE A 26 -6.80 -7.17 8.73
N LEU A 27 -7.07 -5.92 9.13
CA LEU A 27 -7.22 -5.56 10.55
C LEU A 27 -8.45 -6.23 11.17
N LEU A 28 -9.60 -6.19 10.48
CA LEU A 28 -10.84 -6.79 10.96
C LEU A 28 -10.67 -8.29 11.24
N THR A 29 -10.07 -9.03 10.31
CA THR A 29 -9.80 -10.46 10.49
C THR A 29 -8.85 -10.73 11.65
N GLY A 30 -7.83 -9.88 11.84
CA GLY A 30 -6.95 -9.96 13.02
C GLY A 30 -7.70 -9.74 14.34
N TYR A 31 -8.61 -8.76 14.41
CA TYR A 31 -9.43 -8.52 15.60
C TYR A 31 -10.44 -9.64 15.87
N ILE A 32 -11.00 -10.26 14.83
CA ILE A 32 -11.87 -11.44 14.97
C ILE A 32 -11.08 -12.60 15.58
N MET A 33 -9.88 -12.88 15.07
CA MET A 33 -9.01 -13.95 15.58
C MET A 33 -8.60 -13.72 17.04
N ASP A 34 -8.29 -12.48 17.41
CA ASP A 34 -7.92 -12.13 18.79
C ASP A 34 -9.13 -12.14 19.75
N GLY A 35 -10.35 -12.37 19.24
CA GLY A 35 -11.58 -12.44 20.03
C GLY A 35 -11.97 -11.12 20.73
N ARG A 36 -11.30 -10.01 20.42
CA ARG A 36 -11.57 -8.71 21.05
C ARG A 36 -12.93 -8.17 20.61
N TYR A 37 -13.54 -7.39 21.50
CA TYR A 37 -14.82 -6.71 21.25
C TYR A 37 -15.99 -7.65 20.90
N GLY A 38 -15.88 -8.96 21.18
CA GLY A 38 -16.92 -9.94 20.85
C GLY A 38 -17.03 -10.27 19.36
N LEU A 39 -16.05 -9.88 18.55
CA LEU A 39 -16.04 -10.09 17.10
C LEU A 39 -15.86 -11.55 16.69
N SER A 40 -15.41 -12.42 17.61
CA SER A 40 -15.38 -13.87 17.45
C SER A 40 -16.77 -14.49 17.20
N ARG A 41 -17.87 -13.77 17.43
CA ARG A 41 -19.22 -14.19 17.04
C ARG A 41 -19.54 -14.00 15.56
N LEU A 42 -18.78 -13.18 14.84
CA LEU A 42 -19.03 -12.90 13.42
C LEU A 42 -18.54 -14.02 12.52
N LEU A 43 -17.40 -14.62 12.85
CA LEU A 43 -16.70 -15.61 12.06
C LEU A 43 -15.93 -16.54 12.99
N ASP A 44 -15.97 -17.84 12.69
CA ASP A 44 -15.13 -18.83 13.36
C ASP A 44 -13.63 -18.51 13.13
N GLU A 45 -12.82 -18.75 14.16
CA GLU A 45 -11.39 -18.43 14.18
C GLU A 45 -10.65 -19.02 12.98
N LYS A 46 -10.96 -20.26 12.59
CA LYS A 46 -10.31 -20.94 11.47
C LYS A 46 -10.63 -20.27 10.14
N THR A 47 -11.87 -19.78 9.99
CA THR A 47 -12.29 -19.03 8.81
C THR A 47 -11.62 -17.67 8.77
N ALA A 48 -11.58 -16.96 9.91
CA ALA A 48 -10.90 -15.66 10.03
C ALA A 48 -9.41 -15.78 9.72
N LEU A 49 -8.73 -16.81 10.21
CA LEU A 49 -7.31 -17.08 9.93
C LEU A 49 -7.07 -17.37 8.44
N THR A 50 -7.97 -18.10 7.79
CA THR A 50 -7.86 -18.39 6.35
C THR A 50 -7.93 -17.10 5.53
N TRP A 51 -8.93 -16.24 5.80
CA TRP A 51 -9.05 -14.94 5.13
C TRP A 51 -7.86 -14.03 5.44
N HIS A 52 -7.43 -13.94 6.69
CA HIS A 52 -6.28 -13.14 7.09
C HIS A 52 -5.01 -13.57 6.34
N ARG A 53 -4.79 -14.88 6.22
CA ARG A 53 -3.64 -15.43 5.49
C ARG A 53 -3.70 -15.12 4.00
N MET A 54 -4.88 -15.21 3.39
CA MET A 54 -5.08 -14.84 1.99
C MET A 54 -4.83 -13.34 1.73
N LEU A 55 -5.08 -12.49 2.72
CA LEU A 55 -4.88 -11.04 2.60
C LEU A 55 -3.41 -10.59 2.74
N HIS A 56 -2.51 -11.40 3.31
CA HIS A 56 -1.09 -11.04 3.44
C HIS A 56 -0.45 -10.68 2.09
N LEU A 57 -0.56 -11.57 1.09
CA LEU A 57 0.11 -11.36 -0.19
C LEU A 57 -0.44 -10.13 -0.94
N PRO A 58 -1.77 -9.96 -1.11
CA PRO A 58 -2.35 -8.74 -1.64
C PRO A 58 -1.93 -7.48 -0.88
N LEU A 59 -1.93 -7.52 0.46
CA LEU A 59 -1.55 -6.39 1.29
C LEU A 59 -0.09 -6.01 1.07
N ILE A 60 0.84 -6.97 1.11
CA ILE A 60 2.27 -6.73 0.89
C ILE A 60 2.50 -6.11 -0.49
N ILE A 61 1.89 -6.67 -1.54
CA ILE A 61 2.04 -6.15 -2.90
C ILE A 61 1.51 -4.71 -2.97
N LEU A 62 0.30 -4.44 -2.45
CA LEU A 62 -0.29 -3.11 -2.48
C LEU A 62 0.52 -2.10 -1.68
N VAL A 63 1.02 -2.48 -0.51
CA VAL A 63 1.89 -1.61 0.31
C VAL A 63 3.17 -1.27 -0.45
N LEU A 64 3.81 -2.23 -1.11
CA LEU A 64 5.04 -1.96 -1.87
C LEU A 64 4.76 -1.08 -3.09
N VAL A 65 3.75 -1.43 -3.90
CA VAL A 65 3.36 -0.67 -5.10
C VAL A 65 2.89 0.75 -4.75
N HIS A 66 2.34 0.96 -3.57
CA HIS A 66 1.93 2.29 -3.11
C HIS A 66 3.11 3.08 -2.51
N SER A 67 3.79 2.46 -1.54
CA SER A 67 4.76 3.16 -0.69
C SER A 67 6.06 3.47 -1.43
N VAL A 68 6.56 2.57 -2.28
CA VAL A 68 7.83 2.80 -3.00
C VAL A 68 7.71 4.02 -3.93
N PRO A 69 6.70 4.12 -4.82
CA PRO A 69 6.45 5.33 -5.59
C PRO A 69 6.18 6.57 -4.75
N ALA A 70 5.39 6.46 -3.67
CA ALA A 70 5.04 7.60 -2.82
C ALA A 70 6.28 8.19 -2.12
N VAL A 71 7.14 7.32 -1.57
CA VAL A 71 8.40 7.72 -0.95
C VAL A 71 9.33 8.34 -1.99
N TYR A 72 9.48 7.73 -3.16
CA TYR A 72 10.30 8.29 -4.24
C TYR A 72 9.84 9.72 -4.61
N LEU A 73 8.53 9.90 -4.84
CA LEU A 73 7.96 11.21 -5.17
C LEU A 73 8.11 12.22 -4.02
N ALA A 74 8.00 11.77 -2.76
CA ALA A 74 8.20 12.63 -1.59
C ALA A 74 9.66 13.11 -1.48
N VAL A 75 10.62 12.20 -1.64
CA VAL A 75 12.05 12.50 -1.62
C VAL A 75 12.43 13.45 -2.77
N GLN A 76 11.89 13.21 -3.96
CA GLN A 76 12.07 14.13 -5.09
C GLN A 76 11.48 15.52 -4.81
N ARG A 77 10.28 15.58 -4.20
CA ARG A 77 9.62 16.84 -3.83
C ARG A 77 10.40 17.62 -2.77
N TRP A 78 11.09 16.94 -1.85
CA TRP A 78 11.96 17.57 -0.85
C TRP A 78 13.31 18.03 -1.42
N GLY A 79 13.58 17.79 -2.70
CA GLY A 79 14.81 18.23 -3.36
C GLY A 79 16.04 17.38 -3.06
N TRP A 80 15.87 16.20 -2.44
CA TRP A 80 16.98 15.28 -2.16
C TRP A 80 17.48 14.54 -3.41
N ILE A 81 16.67 14.47 -4.49
CA ILE A 81 17.03 13.82 -5.75
C ILE A 81 16.67 14.74 -6.93
N LYS A 82 17.67 15.12 -7.75
CA LYS A 82 17.44 15.87 -9.00
C LYS A 82 16.69 14.99 -10.03
N PRO A 83 15.67 15.52 -10.74
CA PRO A 83 15.03 14.81 -11.84
C PRO A 83 16.06 14.41 -12.90
N ARG A 84 16.02 13.16 -13.38
CA ARG A 84 16.96 12.62 -14.39
C ARG A 84 17.02 13.44 -15.69
N ASP A 85 15.96 14.20 -15.99
CA ASP A 85 15.89 15.09 -17.16
C ASP A 85 16.82 16.33 -17.04
N GLU A 86 17.26 16.69 -15.84
CA GLU A 86 18.21 17.80 -15.60
C GLU A 86 19.66 17.32 -15.60
N ALA A 87 19.93 16.10 -15.12
CA ALA A 87 21.27 15.52 -15.08
C ALA A 87 21.87 15.23 -16.48
N GLY A 88 21.03 15.18 -17.52
CA GLY A 88 21.47 15.02 -18.92
C GLY A 88 21.72 16.34 -19.67
N ARG A 89 21.44 17.50 -19.07
CA ARG A 89 21.66 18.83 -19.69
C ARG A 89 22.88 19.57 -19.12
N GLU A 90 23.54 19.02 -18.11
CA GLU A 90 24.76 19.57 -17.49
C GLU A 90 26.05 18.94 -18.07
N ASN A 91 25.97 18.07 -19.09
CA ASN A 91 27.11 17.47 -19.81
C ASN A 91 27.14 17.92 -21.27
#